data_AF-A0A356QRF7-F1
#
_entry.id   AF-A0A356QRF7-F1
#
_cell.length_a   1.000
_cell.length_b   1.000
_cell.length_c   1.000
_cell.angle_alpha   90.00
_cell.angle_beta   90.00
_cell.angle_gamma   90.00
#
_symmetry.space_group_name_H-M   'P 1'
#
loop_
_entity.id
_entity.type
_entity.pdbx_description
1 polymer ?
#
loop_
_entity_poly.entity_id
_entity_poly.type
_entity_poly.pdbx_seq_one_letter_code
_entity_poly.pdbx_strand_id
1 'polypeptide(L)'
;MAAAASLAFALNLATGLHAFIDVPSIAFIANAILASFVAVGFKRQGILVVADIALQVSIVGMLIGYVGILQNMSDPEALPFAFAIMLLVVFYGLLVAAICSLLSSNITEPISAPSVWQRVVGVLLWVVVVTYAMDGAAGVEAFFDPASLLIVAALSLIIFGTSASEGLRTLARHLPVAGFLGVLVGVIGMLQNMSDPKAMGPSMAVAILTLMYCNLGSVALKLAFPEMTPEKSDAHFTYLGFVLLFVMGITSVSILSFM
;
A
#
# COMPACT_ATOMS: atom_id res chain seq x y z
N MET A 1 -18.10 9.88 -20.30
CA MET A 1 -18.67 10.97 -19.45
C MET A 1 -19.92 10.54 -18.70
N ALA A 2 -20.91 9.86 -19.33
CA ALA A 2 -22.15 9.44 -18.65
C ALA A 2 -21.93 8.52 -17.42
N ALA A 3 -21.04 7.53 -17.51
CA ALA A 3 -20.79 6.57 -16.41
C ALA A 3 -20.14 7.20 -15.17
N ALA A 4 -19.26 8.19 -15.35
CA ALA A 4 -18.63 8.91 -14.24
C ALA A 4 -19.65 9.82 -13.52
N ALA A 5 -20.53 10.47 -14.28
CA ALA A 5 -21.61 11.29 -13.74
C ALA A 5 -22.64 10.44 -12.97
N SER A 6 -22.97 9.24 -13.46
CA SER A 6 -23.87 8.32 -12.74
C SER A 6 -23.25 7.79 -11.44
N LEU A 7 -21.95 7.46 -11.44
CA LEU A 7 -21.26 7.05 -10.22
C LEU A 7 -21.20 8.21 -9.21
N ALA A 8 -20.82 9.41 -9.64
CA ALA A 8 -20.79 10.59 -8.77
C ALA A 8 -22.18 10.91 -8.19
N PHE A 9 -23.24 10.78 -8.99
CA PHE A 9 -24.61 10.94 -8.52
C PHE A 9 -24.99 9.87 -7.48
N ALA A 10 -24.65 8.60 -7.73
CA ALA A 10 -24.93 7.51 -6.80
C ALA A 10 -24.18 7.69 -5.45
N LEU A 11 -22.91 8.09 -5.49
CA LEU A 11 -22.13 8.39 -4.28
C LEU A 11 -22.71 9.59 -3.52
N ASN A 12 -23.13 10.64 -4.25
CA ASN A 12 -23.75 11.79 -3.63
C ASN A 12 -25.08 11.45 -2.95
N LEU A 13 -25.85 10.53 -3.52
CA LEU A 13 -27.10 10.04 -2.93
C LEU A 13 -26.86 9.16 -1.69
N ALA A 14 -25.77 8.38 -1.68
CA ALA A 14 -25.48 7.45 -0.59
C ALA A 14 -25.00 8.16 0.69
N THR A 15 -24.00 9.04 0.58
CA THR A 15 -23.35 9.68 1.75
C THR A 15 -22.93 11.13 1.50
N GLY A 16 -23.16 11.67 0.29
CA GLY A 16 -22.70 13.00 -0.11
C GLY A 16 -21.29 12.98 -0.70
N LEU A 17 -21.09 13.66 -1.84
CA LEU A 17 -19.83 13.59 -2.59
C LEU A 17 -18.63 14.14 -1.80
N HIS A 18 -18.87 15.09 -0.90
CA HIS A 18 -17.86 15.70 -0.03
C HIS A 18 -17.16 14.68 0.88
N ALA A 19 -17.84 13.59 1.26
CA ALA A 19 -17.25 12.52 2.06
C ALA A 19 -16.19 11.70 1.31
N PHE A 20 -16.15 11.80 -0.04
CA PHE A 20 -15.20 11.09 -0.90
C PHE A 20 -14.18 12.01 -1.57
N ILE A 21 -13.98 13.23 -1.05
CA ILE A 21 -12.99 14.16 -1.57
C ILE A 21 -11.96 14.42 -0.47
N ASP A 22 -10.83 13.73 -0.57
CA ASP A 22 -9.64 13.96 0.25
C ASP A 22 -8.43 14.24 -0.64
N VAL A 23 -7.99 15.50 -0.66
CA VAL A 23 -6.93 15.99 -1.55
C VAL A 23 -5.59 15.26 -1.30
N PRO A 24 -5.14 15.05 -0.05
CA PRO A 24 -3.92 14.28 0.22
C PRO A 24 -3.95 12.87 -0.37
N SER A 25 -5.03 12.13 -0.16
CA SER A 25 -5.18 10.77 -0.68
C SER A 25 -5.21 10.73 -2.22
N ILE A 26 -5.92 11.67 -2.84
CA ILE A 26 -5.94 11.80 -4.31
C ILE A 26 -4.53 12.10 -4.83
N ALA A 27 -3.82 13.03 -4.20
CA ALA A 27 -2.46 13.41 -4.60
C ALA A 27 -1.45 12.26 -4.44
N PHE A 28 -1.60 11.45 -3.39
CA PHE A 28 -0.77 10.27 -3.15
C PHE A 28 -0.92 9.24 -4.29
N ILE A 29 -2.17 8.89 -4.63
CA ILE A 29 -2.45 7.94 -5.72
C ILE A 29 -2.04 8.52 -7.08
N ALA A 30 -2.31 9.80 -7.34
CA ALA A 30 -1.94 10.46 -8.59
C ALA A 30 -0.42 10.47 -8.82
N ASN A 31 0.37 10.68 -7.76
CA ASN A 31 1.84 10.59 -7.84
C ASN A 31 2.32 9.19 -8.15
N ALA A 32 1.72 8.15 -7.59
CA ALA A 32 2.08 6.76 -7.90
C ALA A 32 1.76 6.40 -9.36
N ILE A 33 0.64 6.92 -9.89
CA ILE A 33 0.32 6.82 -11.31
C ILE A 33 1.40 7.52 -12.15
N LEU A 34 1.74 8.77 -11.80
CA LEU A 34 2.79 9.52 -12.48
C LEU A 34 4.13 8.77 -12.47
N ALA A 35 4.54 8.25 -11.31
CA ALA A 35 5.75 7.45 -11.16
C ALA A 35 5.77 6.23 -12.10
N SER A 36 4.63 5.56 -12.25
CA SER A 36 4.47 4.41 -13.15
C SER A 36 4.64 4.79 -14.61
N PHE A 37 4.03 5.91 -15.04
CA PHE A 37 4.19 6.41 -16.40
C PHE A 37 5.62 6.89 -16.67
N VAL A 38 6.24 7.59 -15.72
CA VAL A 38 7.64 8.02 -15.82
C VAL A 38 8.57 6.82 -15.95
N ALA A 39 8.36 5.77 -15.15
CA ALA A 39 9.17 4.55 -15.18
C ALA A 39 9.22 3.86 -16.55
N VAL A 40 8.19 4.04 -17.38
CA VAL A 40 8.13 3.51 -18.75
C VAL A 40 8.29 4.56 -19.86
N GLY A 41 8.57 5.81 -19.51
CA GLY A 41 8.74 6.91 -20.47
C GLY A 41 7.45 7.42 -21.11
N PHE A 42 6.37 7.52 -20.34
CA PHE A 42 5.03 7.99 -20.74
C PHE A 42 4.37 7.21 -21.87
N LYS A 43 4.75 5.95 -22.05
CA LYS A 43 4.10 5.07 -23.02
C LYS A 43 2.80 4.47 -22.47
N ARG A 44 1.95 3.96 -23.35
CA ARG A 44 0.67 3.31 -22.97
C ARG A 44 0.88 2.12 -22.03
N GLN A 45 2.03 1.46 -22.12
CA GLN A 45 2.45 0.39 -21.21
C GLN A 45 2.45 0.80 -19.73
N GLY A 46 2.47 2.09 -19.40
CA GLY A 46 2.36 2.57 -18.03
C GLY A 46 1.06 2.13 -17.36
N ILE A 47 -0.01 1.92 -18.13
CA ILE A 47 -1.28 1.38 -17.65
C ILE A 47 -1.12 -0.03 -17.07
N LEU A 48 -0.24 -0.86 -17.64
CA LEU A 48 0.06 -2.20 -17.13
C LEU A 48 0.69 -2.12 -15.74
N VAL A 49 1.68 -1.23 -15.58
CA VAL A 49 2.38 -1.00 -14.31
C VAL A 49 1.39 -0.48 -13.26
N VAL A 50 0.58 0.53 -13.61
CA VAL A 50 -0.45 1.08 -12.71
C VAL A 50 -1.44 0.00 -12.29
N ALA A 51 -1.95 -0.81 -13.22
CA ALA A 51 -2.91 -1.87 -12.92
C ALA A 51 -2.34 -2.90 -11.90
N ASP A 52 -1.06 -3.22 -11.99
CA ASP A 52 -0.39 -4.18 -11.12
C ASP A 52 -0.01 -3.62 -9.73
N ILE A 53 0.28 -2.32 -9.63
CA ILE A 53 0.70 -1.69 -8.36
C ILE A 53 -0.42 -0.94 -7.62
N ALA A 54 -1.52 -0.55 -8.28
CA ALA A 54 -2.50 0.38 -7.70
C ALA A 54 -3.05 -0.06 -6.33
N LEU A 55 -3.37 -1.34 -6.16
CA LEU A 55 -3.83 -1.86 -4.87
C LEU A 55 -2.70 -1.91 -3.82
N GLN A 56 -1.47 -2.20 -4.23
CA GLN A 56 -0.32 -2.22 -3.32
C GLN A 56 0.01 -0.80 -2.83
N VAL A 57 -0.02 0.17 -3.74
CA VAL A 57 0.14 1.60 -3.44
C VAL A 57 -0.92 2.04 -2.44
N SER A 58 -2.18 1.70 -2.67
CA SER A 58 -3.25 2.13 -1.76
C SER A 58 -3.16 1.47 -0.39
N ILE A 59 -2.71 0.21 -0.32
CA ILE A 59 -2.37 -0.45 0.95
C ILE A 59 -1.25 0.31 1.68
N VAL A 60 -0.19 0.74 0.98
CA VAL A 60 0.88 1.53 1.61
C VAL A 60 0.33 2.83 2.19
N GLY A 61 -0.44 3.60 1.42
CA GLY A 61 -1.01 4.84 1.93
C GLY A 61 -2.03 4.63 3.07
N MET A 62 -2.80 3.55 3.02
CA MET A 62 -3.67 3.12 4.12
C MET A 62 -2.87 2.83 5.40
N LEU A 63 -1.77 2.07 5.31
CA LEU A 63 -0.92 1.75 6.47
C LEU A 63 -0.20 2.99 7.00
N ILE A 64 0.19 3.93 6.14
CA ILE A 64 0.72 5.24 6.56
C ILE A 64 -0.31 6.02 7.36
N GLY A 65 -1.54 6.13 6.83
CA GLY A 65 -2.65 6.75 7.54
C GLY A 65 -2.94 6.06 8.87
N TYR A 66 -2.89 4.72 8.91
CA TYR A 66 -3.09 3.95 10.12
C TYR A 66 -2.05 4.29 11.20
N VAL A 67 -0.76 4.34 10.87
CA VAL A 67 0.28 4.78 11.81
C VAL A 67 0.02 6.22 12.29
N GLY A 68 -0.40 7.12 11.39
CA GLY A 68 -0.79 8.48 11.75
C GLY A 68 -1.94 8.55 12.76
N ILE A 69 -2.95 7.68 12.61
CA ILE A 69 -4.02 7.52 13.59
C ILE A 69 -3.44 7.08 14.93
N LEU A 70 -2.57 6.07 14.94
CA LEU A 70 -2.01 5.52 16.17
C LEU A 70 -1.18 6.54 16.97
N GLN A 71 -0.47 7.43 16.28
CA GLN A 71 0.33 8.48 16.93
C GLN A 71 -0.53 9.62 17.48
N ASN A 72 -1.72 9.84 16.91
CA ASN A 72 -2.62 10.95 17.26
C ASN A 72 -3.89 10.49 18.00
N MET A 73 -3.86 9.33 18.69
CA MET A 73 -5.00 8.75 19.43
C MET A 73 -5.43 9.51 20.70
N SER A 74 -5.06 10.79 20.85
CA SER A 74 -5.43 11.60 22.00
C SER A 74 -6.94 11.93 22.07
N ASP A 75 -7.65 11.86 20.95
CA ASP A 75 -9.09 12.13 20.86
C ASP A 75 -9.85 10.94 20.23
N PRO A 76 -10.54 10.12 21.06
CA PRO A 76 -11.34 9.00 20.58
C PRO A 76 -12.48 9.39 19.64
N GLU A 77 -13.00 10.62 19.72
CA GLU A 77 -14.11 11.08 18.86
C GLU A 77 -13.65 11.35 17.42
N ALA A 78 -12.36 11.63 17.22
CA ALA A 78 -11.76 11.84 15.91
C ALA A 78 -11.47 10.52 15.14
N LEU A 79 -11.49 9.37 15.82
CA LEU A 79 -11.14 8.07 15.23
C LEU A 79 -12.00 7.71 14.01
N PRO A 80 -13.35 7.81 14.03
CA PRO A 80 -14.16 7.43 12.87
C PRO A 80 -13.83 8.23 11.61
N PHE A 81 -13.55 9.53 11.78
CA PHE A 81 -13.16 10.40 10.67
C PHE A 81 -11.78 10.01 10.12
N ALA A 82 -10.82 9.74 10.99
CA ALA A 82 -9.48 9.35 10.58
C ALA A 82 -9.46 7.97 9.87
N PHE A 83 -10.25 7.01 10.36
CA PHE A 83 -10.48 5.74 9.69
C PHE A 83 -11.15 5.89 8.32
N ALA A 84 -12.06 6.86 8.15
CA ALA A 84 -12.65 7.16 6.85
C ALA A 84 -11.59 7.66 5.86
N ILE A 85 -10.72 8.62 6.25
CA ILE A 85 -9.62 9.10 5.40
C ILE A 85 -8.69 7.96 4.99
N MET A 86 -8.32 7.10 5.95
CA MET A 86 -7.50 5.92 5.68
C MET A 86 -8.10 5.02 4.59
N LEU A 87 -9.43 4.81 4.61
CA LEU A 87 -10.14 4.02 3.61
C LEU A 87 -10.35 4.75 2.28
N LEU A 88 -10.31 6.09 2.26
CA LEU A 88 -10.38 6.86 1.01
C LEU A 88 -9.18 6.58 0.09
N VAL A 89 -7.98 6.41 0.65
CA VAL A 89 -6.81 5.99 -0.13
C VAL A 89 -7.07 4.66 -0.85
N VAL A 90 -7.64 3.68 -0.14
CA VAL A 90 -8.03 2.37 -0.70
C VAL A 90 -9.11 2.53 -1.76
N PHE A 91 -10.12 3.36 -1.50
CA PHE A 91 -11.19 3.67 -2.45
C PHE A 91 -10.64 4.24 -3.77
N TYR A 92 -9.76 5.24 -3.72
CA TYR A 92 -9.14 5.79 -4.93
C TYR A 92 -8.25 4.75 -5.64
N GLY A 93 -7.48 3.96 -4.89
CA GLY A 93 -6.68 2.87 -5.45
C GLY A 93 -7.52 1.83 -6.17
N LEU A 94 -8.70 1.49 -5.63
CA LEU A 94 -9.65 0.57 -6.25
C LEU A 94 -10.24 1.16 -7.55
N LEU A 95 -10.62 2.44 -7.56
CA LEU A 95 -11.09 3.11 -8.77
C LEU A 95 -10.03 3.07 -9.87
N VAL A 96 -8.78 3.39 -9.52
CA VAL A 96 -7.66 3.38 -10.46
C VAL A 96 -7.36 1.96 -10.94
N ALA A 97 -7.31 0.97 -10.05
CA ALA A 97 -7.11 -0.43 -10.40
C ALA A 97 -8.21 -0.96 -11.33
N ALA A 98 -9.48 -0.63 -11.05
CA ALA A 98 -10.61 -1.03 -11.88
C ALA A 98 -10.51 -0.42 -13.29
N ILE A 99 -10.23 0.88 -13.40
CA ILE A 99 -10.08 1.54 -14.70
C ILE A 99 -8.86 0.99 -15.46
N CYS A 100 -7.70 0.90 -14.81
CA CYS A 100 -6.47 0.45 -15.46
C CYS A 100 -6.51 -1.03 -15.85
N SER A 101 -7.18 -1.90 -15.09
CA SER A 101 -7.37 -3.31 -15.46
C SER A 101 -8.28 -3.49 -16.69
N LEU A 102 -9.27 -2.62 -16.85
CA LEU A 102 -10.09 -2.59 -18.07
C LEU A 102 -9.28 -2.08 -19.27
N LEU A 103 -8.48 -1.03 -19.07
CA LEU A 103 -7.67 -0.46 -20.14
C LEU A 103 -6.50 -1.37 -20.54
N SER A 104 -5.89 -2.08 -19.59
CA SER A 104 -4.78 -3.00 -19.82
C SER A 104 -5.16 -4.18 -20.70
N SER A 105 -6.43 -4.61 -20.67
CA SER A 105 -6.93 -5.70 -21.52
C SER A 105 -6.75 -5.44 -23.03
N ASN A 106 -6.60 -4.17 -23.43
CA ASN A 106 -6.39 -3.77 -24.82
C ASN A 106 -4.90 -3.60 -25.19
N ILE A 107 -3.98 -3.90 -24.27
CA ILE A 107 -2.53 -3.73 -24.47
C ILE A 107 -1.90 -5.12 -24.52
N THR A 108 -1.45 -5.50 -25.71
CA THR A 108 -0.78 -6.80 -25.97
C THR A 108 0.73 -6.67 -26.12
N GLU A 109 1.24 -5.44 -26.22
CA GLU A 109 2.66 -5.18 -26.40
C GLU A 109 3.40 -5.34 -25.06
N PRO A 110 4.52 -6.08 -25.03
CA PRO A 110 5.34 -6.18 -23.84
C PRO A 110 5.95 -4.82 -23.49
N ILE A 111 6.28 -4.65 -22.21
CA ILE A 111 6.92 -3.44 -21.71
C ILE A 111 8.33 -3.36 -22.31
N SER A 112 8.52 -2.44 -23.25
CA SER A 112 9.84 -2.16 -23.82
C SER A 112 10.77 -1.70 -22.70
N ALA A 113 11.97 -2.25 -22.62
CA ALA A 113 12.93 -1.92 -21.58
C ALA A 113 13.19 -0.40 -21.50
N PRO A 114 12.72 0.29 -20.45
CA PRO A 114 12.89 1.73 -20.35
C PRO A 114 14.34 2.08 -20.01
N SER A 115 14.72 3.33 -20.26
CA SER A 115 16.05 3.82 -19.91
C SER A 115 16.26 3.77 -18.38
N VAL A 116 17.52 3.60 -17.95
CA VAL A 116 17.85 3.57 -16.52
C VAL A 116 17.39 4.86 -15.82
N TRP A 117 17.54 6.01 -16.48
CA TRP A 117 17.10 7.29 -15.94
C TRP A 117 15.59 7.33 -15.66
N GLN A 118 14.76 6.84 -16.58
CA GLN A 118 13.30 6.76 -16.38
C GLN A 118 12.93 5.92 -15.16
N ARG A 119 13.57 4.76 -14.99
CA ARG A 119 13.36 3.87 -13.84
C ARG A 119 13.74 4.57 -12.54
N VAL A 120 14.92 5.21 -12.50
CA VAL A 120 15.41 5.93 -11.32
C VAL A 120 14.47 7.06 -10.95
N VAL A 121 14.02 7.88 -11.90
CA VAL A 121 13.09 8.98 -11.63
C VAL A 121 11.73 8.44 -11.15
N GLY A 122 11.22 7.35 -11.74
CA GLY A 122 9.99 6.72 -11.26
C GLY A 122 10.08 6.25 -9.81
N VAL A 123 11.19 5.58 -9.45
CA VAL A 123 11.45 5.16 -8.06
C VAL A 123 11.62 6.36 -7.14
N LEU A 124 12.32 7.42 -7.56
CA LEU A 124 12.49 8.64 -6.76
C LEU A 124 11.15 9.31 -6.47
N LEU A 125 10.26 9.41 -7.46
CA LEU A 125 8.91 9.95 -7.25
C LEU A 125 8.13 9.13 -6.22
N TRP A 126 8.23 7.80 -6.28
CA TRP A 126 7.62 6.91 -5.30
C TRP A 126 8.18 7.11 -3.89
N VAL A 127 9.51 7.17 -3.75
CA VAL A 127 10.14 7.38 -2.44
C VAL A 127 9.76 8.74 -1.87
N VAL A 128 9.82 9.81 -2.67
CA VAL A 128 9.49 11.17 -2.24
C VAL A 128 8.03 11.28 -1.78
N VAL A 129 7.07 10.75 -2.55
CA VAL A 129 5.66 10.82 -2.14
C VAL A 129 5.38 10.02 -0.88
N VAL A 130 6.03 8.86 -0.72
CA VAL A 130 5.89 8.04 0.49
C VAL A 130 6.50 8.74 1.70
N THR A 131 7.72 9.27 1.58
CA THR A 131 8.37 10.02 2.66
C THR A 131 7.56 11.26 3.04
N TYR A 132 7.02 11.99 2.07
CA TYR A 132 6.13 13.12 2.32
C TYR A 132 4.85 12.71 3.06
N ALA A 133 4.23 11.60 2.65
CA ALA A 133 3.04 11.09 3.32
C ALA A 133 3.34 10.60 4.75
N MET A 134 4.49 9.96 4.97
CA MET A 134 4.96 9.56 6.30
C MET A 134 5.16 10.78 7.21
N ASP A 135 5.87 11.79 6.71
CA ASP A 135 6.12 13.03 7.44
C ASP A 135 4.81 13.72 7.85
N GLY A 136 3.88 13.85 6.90
CA GLY A 136 2.57 14.46 7.16
C GLY A 136 1.64 13.64 8.06
N ALA A 137 1.82 12.32 8.16
CA ALA A 137 0.97 11.45 8.98
C ALA A 137 1.44 11.37 10.45
N ALA A 138 2.75 11.21 10.66
CA ALA A 138 3.32 10.93 11.98
C ALA A 138 4.79 11.36 12.16
N GLY A 139 5.40 11.97 11.15
CA GLY A 139 6.86 12.12 11.08
C GLY A 139 7.54 10.83 10.62
N VAL A 140 8.59 10.95 9.80
CA VAL A 140 9.29 9.79 9.20
C VAL A 140 9.88 8.85 10.26
N GLU A 141 10.29 9.39 11.41
CA GLU A 141 10.87 8.60 12.51
C GLU A 141 9.88 7.59 13.11
N ALA A 142 8.58 7.91 13.14
CA ALA A 142 7.54 7.00 13.64
C ALA A 142 7.39 5.74 12.78
N PHE A 143 7.92 5.78 11.55
CA PHE A 143 7.94 4.66 10.63
C PHE A 143 9.26 3.90 10.66
N PHE A 144 10.15 4.11 11.64
CA PHE A 144 11.40 3.39 11.75
C PHE A 144 11.37 2.40 12.92
N ASP A 145 11.15 1.12 12.61
CA ASP A 145 11.22 0.03 13.57
C ASP A 145 12.31 -1.00 13.19
N PRO A 146 13.39 -1.12 13.98
CA PRO A 146 14.49 -2.03 13.69
C PRO A 146 14.06 -3.51 13.57
N ALA A 147 13.11 -3.95 14.39
CA ALA A 147 12.65 -5.34 14.37
C ALA A 147 11.94 -5.67 13.05
N SER A 148 11.02 -4.80 12.61
CA SER A 148 10.35 -4.90 11.32
C SER A 148 11.33 -4.89 10.16
N LEU A 149 12.32 -3.99 10.17
CA LEU A 149 13.35 -3.94 9.12
C LEU A 149 14.16 -5.23 9.03
N LEU A 150 14.53 -5.82 10.18
CA LEU A 150 15.24 -7.11 10.22
C LEU A 150 14.37 -8.25 9.69
N ILE A 151 13.07 -8.28 10.03
CA ILE A 151 12.13 -9.27 9.49
C ILE A 151 12.05 -9.14 7.97
N VAL A 152 11.86 -7.93 7.45
CA VAL A 152 11.79 -7.70 6.00
C VAL A 152 13.09 -8.08 5.30
N ALA A 153 14.25 -7.77 5.89
CA ALA A 153 15.55 -8.16 5.35
C ALA A 153 15.69 -9.69 5.30
N ALA A 154 15.34 -10.39 6.37
CA ALA A 154 15.36 -11.85 6.42
C ALA A 154 14.42 -12.49 5.38
N LEU A 155 13.18 -11.99 5.28
CA LEU A 155 12.21 -12.45 4.28
C LEU A 155 12.70 -12.20 2.86
N SER A 156 13.30 -11.04 2.62
CA SER A 156 13.86 -10.69 1.31
C SER A 156 15.00 -11.62 0.91
N LEU A 157 15.90 -11.95 1.85
CA LEU A 157 16.99 -12.91 1.62
C LEU A 157 16.47 -14.32 1.35
N ILE A 158 15.45 -14.77 2.09
CA ILE A 158 14.83 -16.08 1.88
C ILE A 158 14.21 -16.13 0.48
N ILE A 159 13.38 -15.15 0.11
CA ILE A 159 12.74 -15.12 -1.21
C ILE A 159 13.78 -15.06 -2.32
N PHE A 160 14.78 -14.18 -2.19
CA PHE A 160 15.83 -14.04 -3.19
C PHE A 160 16.65 -15.33 -3.34
N GLY A 161 16.99 -16.01 -2.24
CA GLY A 161 17.77 -17.25 -2.23
C GLY A 161 17.07 -18.48 -2.81
N THR A 162 15.74 -18.44 -2.96
CA THR A 162 14.96 -19.54 -3.57
C THR A 162 14.95 -19.51 -5.10
N SER A 163 15.39 -18.41 -5.74
CA SER A 163 15.33 -18.23 -7.19
C SER A 163 16.73 -18.21 -7.82
N ALA A 164 16.99 -19.13 -8.75
CA ALA A 164 18.30 -19.29 -9.38
C ALA A 164 18.63 -18.24 -10.47
N SER A 165 17.61 -17.69 -11.14
CA SER A 165 17.79 -16.77 -12.29
C SER A 165 16.95 -15.51 -12.25
N GLU A 166 15.86 -15.47 -11.47
CA GLU A 166 14.89 -14.35 -11.45
C GLU A 166 14.67 -13.78 -10.04
N GLY A 167 15.71 -13.73 -9.20
CA GLY A 167 15.61 -13.34 -7.79
C GLY A 167 14.85 -12.03 -7.54
N LEU A 168 15.10 -10.98 -8.34
CA LEU A 168 14.41 -9.69 -8.21
C LEU A 168 12.93 -9.75 -8.58
N ARG A 169 12.57 -10.52 -9.62
CA ARG A 169 11.17 -10.71 -10.04
C ARG A 169 10.40 -11.50 -8.99
N THR A 170 11.00 -12.58 -8.48
CA THR A 170 10.43 -13.38 -7.39
C THR A 170 10.25 -12.52 -6.14
N LEU A 171 11.26 -11.72 -5.79
CA LEU A 171 11.19 -10.80 -4.66
C LEU A 171 10.04 -9.80 -4.81
N ALA A 172 9.98 -9.05 -5.90
CA ALA A 172 8.91 -8.07 -6.15
C ALA A 172 7.51 -8.69 -6.10
N ARG A 173 7.35 -9.94 -6.54
CA ARG A 173 6.06 -10.62 -6.56
C ARG A 173 5.61 -11.14 -5.19
N HIS A 174 6.53 -11.71 -4.41
CA HIS A 174 6.19 -12.42 -3.17
C HIS A 174 6.37 -11.58 -1.91
N LEU A 175 7.15 -10.51 -1.96
CA LEU A 175 7.40 -9.65 -0.81
C LEU A 175 6.12 -9.13 -0.13
N PRO A 176 5.07 -8.68 -0.83
CA PRO A 176 3.83 -8.21 -0.20
C PRO A 176 3.15 -9.29 0.66
N VAL A 177 3.06 -10.51 0.13
CA VAL A 177 2.43 -11.64 0.82
C VAL A 177 3.30 -12.09 2.00
N ALA A 178 4.63 -12.05 1.86
CA ALA A 178 5.55 -12.33 2.95
C ALA A 178 5.38 -11.34 4.12
N GLY A 179 4.92 -10.11 3.86
CA GLY A 179 4.58 -9.13 4.90
C GLY A 179 3.55 -9.62 5.92
N PHE A 180 2.68 -10.56 5.56
CA PHE A 180 1.74 -11.16 6.52
C PHE A 180 2.43 -11.97 7.62
N LEU A 181 3.66 -12.46 7.42
CA LEU A 181 4.43 -13.07 8.50
C LEU A 181 4.72 -12.05 9.60
N GLY A 182 5.06 -10.81 9.23
CA GLY A 182 5.23 -9.72 10.21
C GLY A 182 3.93 -9.39 10.94
N VAL A 183 2.81 -9.36 10.20
CA VAL A 183 1.47 -9.18 10.79
C VAL A 183 1.20 -10.25 11.85
N LEU A 184 1.46 -11.52 11.55
CA LEU A 184 1.27 -12.62 12.50
C LEU A 184 2.20 -12.49 13.71
N VAL A 185 3.48 -12.18 13.50
CA VAL A 185 4.45 -11.96 14.60
C VAL A 185 3.96 -10.85 15.53
N GLY A 186 3.51 -9.72 14.97
CA GLY A 186 3.00 -8.61 15.75
C GLY A 186 1.70 -8.94 16.48
N VAL A 187 0.73 -9.59 15.83
CA VAL A 187 -0.52 -10.02 16.47
C VAL A 187 -0.26 -11.02 17.59
N ILE A 188 0.64 -11.99 17.41
CA ILE A 188 1.04 -12.92 18.47
C ILE A 188 1.63 -12.16 19.66
N GLY A 189 2.52 -11.20 19.41
CA GLY A 189 3.09 -10.34 20.45
C GLY A 189 2.04 -9.50 21.18
N MET A 190 1.07 -8.95 20.46
CA MET A 190 -0.04 -8.21 21.05
C MET A 190 -0.87 -9.09 21.98
N LEU A 191 -1.23 -10.31 21.54
CA LEU A 191 -2.03 -11.24 22.35
C LEU A 191 -1.30 -11.72 23.61
N GLN A 192 0.03 -11.88 23.54
CA GLN A 192 0.84 -12.24 24.71
C GLN A 192 0.90 -11.14 25.77
N ASN A 193 0.76 -9.87 25.36
CA ASN A 193 0.86 -8.70 26.22
C ASN A 193 -0.50 -8.03 26.49
N MET A 194 -1.62 -8.74 26.25
CA MET A 194 -2.96 -8.16 26.33
C MET A 194 -3.34 -7.65 27.74
N SER A 195 -2.64 -8.10 28.78
CA SER A 195 -2.79 -7.63 30.15
C SER A 195 -2.20 -6.24 30.41
N ASP A 196 -1.32 -5.75 29.54
CA ASP A 196 -0.75 -4.40 29.60
C ASP A 196 -0.87 -3.70 28.23
N PRO A 197 -1.91 -2.86 28.04
CA PRO A 197 -2.13 -2.14 26.79
C PRO A 197 -0.94 -1.28 26.35
N LYS A 198 -0.09 -0.81 27.27
CA LYS A 198 1.11 -0.04 26.92
C LYS A 198 2.18 -0.90 26.26
N ALA A 199 2.27 -2.17 26.64
CA ALA A 199 3.22 -3.13 26.08
C ALA A 199 2.80 -3.65 24.69
N MET A 200 1.55 -3.42 24.25
CA MET A 200 1.04 -3.86 22.94
C MET A 200 1.55 -2.99 21.77
N GLY A 201 1.88 -1.72 22.02
CA GLY A 201 2.30 -0.75 20.99
C GLY A 201 3.48 -1.23 20.12
N PRO A 202 4.60 -1.70 20.70
CA PRO A 202 5.72 -2.24 19.94
C PRO A 202 5.35 -3.43 19.05
N SER A 203 4.52 -4.37 19.54
CA SER A 203 4.09 -5.52 18.73
C SER A 203 3.16 -5.12 17.59
N MET A 204 2.31 -4.12 17.82
CA MET A 204 1.46 -3.54 16.78
C MET A 204 2.28 -2.85 15.68
N ALA A 205 3.33 -2.11 16.06
CA ALA A 205 4.26 -1.50 15.11
C ALA A 205 4.90 -2.58 14.22
N VAL A 206 5.33 -3.71 14.80
CA VAL A 206 5.87 -4.84 14.02
C VAL A 206 4.89 -5.35 12.97
N ALA A 207 3.61 -5.51 13.34
CA ALA A 207 2.58 -5.98 12.41
C ALA A 207 2.38 -5.02 11.22
N ILE A 208 2.20 -3.74 11.50
CA ILE A 208 1.85 -2.73 10.50
C ILE A 208 3.06 -2.35 9.65
N LEU A 209 4.21 -2.09 10.27
CA LEU A 209 5.40 -1.61 9.57
C LEU A 209 6.03 -2.70 8.70
N THR A 210 6.06 -3.96 9.15
CA THR A 210 6.55 -5.05 8.29
C THR A 210 5.72 -5.18 7.01
N LEU A 211 4.39 -5.14 7.13
CA LEU A 211 3.51 -5.18 5.97
C LEU A 211 3.72 -3.96 5.07
N MET A 212 3.83 -2.77 5.65
CA MET A 212 4.05 -1.54 4.91
C MET A 212 5.36 -1.57 4.12
N TYR A 213 6.48 -1.93 4.76
CA TYR A 213 7.80 -2.03 4.13
C TYR A 213 7.83 -3.05 3.00
N CYS A 214 7.20 -4.22 3.19
CA CYS A 214 7.09 -5.24 2.15
C CYS A 214 6.35 -4.73 0.90
N ASN A 215 5.25 -4.00 1.08
CA ASN A 215 4.52 -3.40 -0.05
C ASN A 215 5.32 -2.27 -0.69
N LEU A 216 5.95 -1.40 0.10
CA LEU A 216 6.79 -0.30 -0.38
C LEU A 216 7.94 -0.83 -1.24
N GLY A 217 8.65 -1.85 -0.76
CA GLY A 217 9.75 -2.50 -1.49
C GLY A 217 9.28 -3.17 -2.77
N SER A 218 8.14 -3.87 -2.74
CA SER A 218 7.52 -4.46 -3.93
C SER A 218 7.23 -3.41 -5.00
N VAL A 219 6.57 -2.31 -4.63
CA VAL A 219 6.26 -1.22 -5.56
C VAL A 219 7.54 -0.59 -6.12
N ALA A 220 8.54 -0.32 -5.27
CA ALA A 220 9.81 0.22 -5.70
C ALA A 220 10.53 -0.69 -6.70
N LEU A 221 10.55 -2.01 -6.46
CA LEU A 221 11.14 -2.98 -7.39
C LEU A 221 10.38 -3.04 -8.72
N LYS A 222 9.05 -3.01 -8.70
CA LYS A 222 8.23 -2.98 -9.92
C LYS A 222 8.43 -1.69 -10.73
N LEU A 223 8.65 -0.56 -10.07
CA LEU A 223 8.99 0.70 -10.75
C LEU A 223 10.44 0.71 -11.28
N ALA A 224 11.37 0.08 -10.56
CA ALA A 224 12.75 -0.09 -11.00
C ALA A 224 12.85 -1.05 -12.19
N PHE A 225 11.98 -2.06 -12.24
CA PHE A 225 11.97 -3.11 -13.25
C PHE A 225 10.54 -3.36 -13.76
N PRO A 226 9.96 -2.41 -14.53
CA PRO A 226 8.56 -2.51 -14.97
C PRO A 226 8.32 -3.70 -15.92
N GLU A 227 9.35 -4.20 -16.59
CA GLU A 227 9.34 -5.45 -17.36
C GLU A 227 8.96 -6.69 -16.52
N MET A 228 8.98 -6.56 -15.19
CA MET A 228 8.60 -7.64 -14.28
C MET A 228 7.09 -7.78 -14.09
N THR A 229 6.31 -6.79 -14.51
CA THR A 229 4.85 -6.77 -14.35
C THR A 229 4.20 -7.95 -15.11
N PRO A 230 3.39 -8.77 -14.43
CA PRO A 230 2.71 -9.89 -15.08
C PRO A 230 1.61 -9.42 -16.04
N GLU A 231 1.38 -10.17 -17.12
CA GLU A 231 0.30 -9.89 -18.10
C GLU A 231 -1.10 -9.99 -17.48
N LYS A 232 -1.29 -10.84 -16.46
CA LYS A 232 -2.57 -11.03 -15.77
C LYS A 232 -2.33 -11.50 -14.36
N SER A 233 -2.93 -10.84 -13.39
CA SER A 233 -2.83 -11.22 -11.98
C SER A 233 -4.21 -11.20 -11.35
N ASP A 234 -4.76 -12.40 -11.16
CA ASP A 234 -6.12 -12.60 -10.64
C ASP A 234 -6.21 -12.50 -9.10
N ALA A 235 -5.07 -12.32 -8.40
CA ALA A 235 -4.98 -12.45 -6.93
C ALA A 235 -4.99 -11.12 -6.14
N HIS A 236 -5.04 -9.96 -6.80
CA HIS A 236 -4.84 -8.67 -6.12
C HIS A 236 -5.99 -8.27 -5.18
N PHE A 237 -7.23 -8.62 -5.50
CA PHE A 237 -8.38 -8.30 -4.64
C PHE A 237 -8.43 -9.17 -3.39
N THR A 238 -8.07 -10.46 -3.49
CA THR A 238 -7.93 -11.35 -2.33
C THR A 238 -6.87 -10.83 -1.37
N TYR A 239 -5.73 -10.38 -1.90
CA TYR A 239 -4.67 -9.76 -1.11
C TYR A 239 -5.16 -8.54 -0.33
N LEU A 240 -5.83 -7.59 -1.01
CA LEU A 240 -6.42 -6.42 -0.33
C LEU A 240 -7.44 -6.82 0.75
N GLY A 241 -8.29 -7.81 0.47
CA GLY A 241 -9.27 -8.31 1.43
C GLY A 241 -8.62 -8.84 2.71
N PHE A 242 -7.54 -9.63 2.58
CA PHE A 242 -6.78 -10.09 3.75
C PHE A 242 -6.14 -8.93 4.51
N VAL A 243 -5.53 -7.97 3.82
CA VAL A 243 -4.92 -6.80 4.48
C VAL A 243 -5.97 -6.02 5.29
N LEU A 244 -7.12 -5.73 4.69
CA LEU A 244 -8.21 -5.03 5.38
C LEU A 244 -8.71 -5.83 6.60
N LEU A 245 -8.86 -7.15 6.47
CA LEU A 245 -9.27 -8.01 7.58
C LEU A 245 -8.28 -7.93 8.75
N PHE A 246 -6.98 -8.01 8.48
CA PHE A 246 -5.97 -7.94 9.54
C PHE A 246 -5.89 -6.56 10.17
N VAL A 247 -5.93 -5.48 9.39
CA VAL A 247 -5.91 -4.11 9.95
C VAL A 247 -7.14 -3.84 10.81
N MET A 248 -8.33 -4.26 10.38
CA MET A 248 -9.55 -4.15 11.17
C MET A 248 -9.52 -5.04 12.42
N GLY A 249 -8.94 -6.24 12.31
CA GLY A 249 -8.73 -7.16 13.43
C GLY A 249 -7.78 -6.60 14.49
N ILE A 250 -6.62 -6.07 14.08
CA ILE A 250 -5.67 -5.38 14.96
C ILE A 250 -6.37 -4.22 15.67
N THR A 251 -7.11 -3.39 14.92
CA THR A 251 -7.85 -2.26 15.49
C THR A 251 -8.86 -2.70 16.54
N SER A 252 -9.60 -3.79 16.27
CA SER A 252 -10.60 -4.33 17.18
C SER A 252 -9.96 -4.86 18.48
N VAL A 253 -8.83 -5.57 18.36
CA VAL A 253 -8.06 -6.04 19.53
C VAL A 253 -7.56 -4.85 20.35
N SER A 254 -7.05 -3.81 19.69
CA SER A 254 -6.62 -2.59 20.36
C SER A 254 -7.77 -1.91 21.11
N ILE A 255 -8.92 -1.70 20.47
CA ILE A 255 -10.10 -1.10 21.13
C ILE A 255 -10.53 -1.92 22.35
N LEU A 256 -10.62 -3.25 22.23
CA LEU A 256 -11.00 -4.13 23.33
C LEU A 256 -10.02 -4.09 24.51
N SER A 257 -8.72 -3.83 24.26
CA SER A 257 -7.71 -3.74 25.32
C SER A 257 -7.78 -2.44 26.15
N PHE A 258 -8.48 -1.42 25.65
CA PHE A 258 -8.69 -0.15 26.35
C PHE A 258 -10.06 -0.05 27.05
N MET A 259 -10.93 -1.05 26.89
CA MET A 259 -12.21 -1.20 27.59
C MET A 259 -12.07 -2.01 28.88
#